data_AF-A0A1M7RXW8-F1
#
_entry.id   AF-A0A1M7RXW8-F1
#
_cell.length_a   1.000
_cell.length_b   1.000
_cell.length_c   1.000
_cell.angle_alpha   90.00
_cell.angle_beta   90.00
_cell.angle_gamma   90.00
#
_symmetry.space_group_name_H-M   'P 1'
#
loop_
_entity.id
_entity.type
_entity.pdbx_description
1 polymer ?
#
loop_
_entity_poly.entity_id
_entity_poly.type
_entity_poly.pdbx_seq_one_letter_code
_entity_poly.pdbx_strand_id
1 'polypeptide(L)'
;MVELDKLTFSEEWFKDEVREGFFVPEMMKRFWAAQLVVLSEIDKICKRHDIKWYADMGTLIGTIRHKGYIPWDDDFDISMLRDDWERFFEYAREELPKEYKILTVEDEEQYTLALGRITNGTTINLEKEHLDKFYGCPYVTGVDIFPMDKIYNDSEKEEERRDRGNDVLKACSILVARGTEDKELLALLLKIEKANNTKLPRNYRLARALIVLLDKILKECRDEDAKEVASMYVWVSEHWAKNPIEVYQEGMEAPFEHTIVTVPTRYHELLTNYYGDYMTVKRGSGVHNYPCYGEQELRLKEHLGHNPFRYTLDKQSFDVKRKHPKQIDELQSSLKLLENTRAGLETAASQGQSADAETLLQKNIEMTATIEKLIEEKKNGKKTVLFMPCRAKWWESMRPLYRKAVSDESVETYVIPIPFYDCDHNGNVGERHDERDLFMADEHFTSFDEFDLAGIHPDVIVIQVPYDGESYSMTVPDKLYSEELLKYTDELVYIPCFDVIDPVSDTDPVAISLKTFIEQPAVVNADKVVLKSEKIRDLYIRVLTELAGEETRSYWEEKIVLLENYKF
;
A
#
# COMPACT_ATOMS: atom_id res chain seq x y z
N MET A 1 -15.74 -16.89 -11.13
CA MET A 1 -14.58 -17.27 -10.31
C MET A 1 -13.86 -18.36 -11.05
N VAL A 2 -12.53 -18.32 -11.02
CA VAL A 2 -11.67 -19.33 -11.66
C VAL A 2 -11.13 -20.29 -10.61
N GLU A 3 -10.69 -21.46 -11.05
CA GLU A 3 -9.92 -22.39 -10.24
C GLU A 3 -8.53 -21.81 -9.93
N LEU A 4 -7.91 -22.25 -8.82
CA LEU A 4 -6.56 -21.82 -8.43
C LEU A 4 -5.49 -22.12 -9.48
N ASP A 5 -5.67 -23.12 -10.35
CA ASP A 5 -4.74 -23.45 -11.43
C ASP A 5 -4.91 -22.57 -12.69
N LYS A 6 -5.91 -21.68 -12.70
CA LYS A 6 -6.28 -20.80 -13.81
C LYS A 6 -6.42 -19.35 -13.36
N LEU A 7 -5.59 -18.92 -12.42
CA LEU A 7 -5.59 -17.55 -11.91
C LEU A 7 -5.47 -16.54 -13.04
N THR A 8 -6.39 -15.58 -13.04
CA THR A 8 -6.41 -14.44 -13.96
C THR A 8 -6.96 -13.24 -13.21
N PHE A 9 -6.30 -12.09 -13.36
CA PHE A 9 -6.71 -10.81 -12.80
C PHE A 9 -6.91 -9.82 -13.94
N SER A 10 -7.91 -8.95 -13.82
CA SER A 10 -8.04 -7.80 -14.73
C SER A 10 -7.07 -6.69 -14.32
N GLU A 11 -6.67 -5.83 -15.25
CA GLU A 11 -5.84 -4.65 -14.93
C GLU A 11 -6.51 -3.74 -13.90
N GLU A 12 -7.85 -3.61 -13.95
CA GLU A 12 -8.63 -2.86 -12.95
C GLU A 12 -8.46 -3.42 -11.53
N TRP A 13 -8.22 -4.73 -11.36
CA TRP A 13 -8.02 -5.31 -10.04
C TRP A 13 -6.72 -4.82 -9.39
N PHE A 14 -5.67 -4.51 -10.15
CA PHE A 14 -4.40 -4.04 -9.60
C PHE A 14 -4.40 -2.56 -9.20
N LYS A 15 -5.37 -1.76 -9.67
CA LYS A 15 -5.43 -0.33 -9.33
C LYS A 15 -5.66 -0.12 -7.84
N ASP A 16 -5.13 1.00 -7.33
CA ASP A 16 -5.37 1.47 -5.97
C ASP A 16 -6.87 1.50 -5.66
N GLU A 17 -7.22 1.12 -4.43
CA GLU A 17 -8.61 1.18 -3.97
C GLU A 17 -8.72 1.47 -2.48
N VAL A 18 -9.93 1.84 -2.07
CA VAL A 18 -10.29 1.89 -0.66
C VAL A 18 -11.33 0.81 -0.36
N ARG A 19 -10.99 -0.09 0.56
CA ARG A 19 -11.89 -1.11 1.11
C ARG A 19 -12.13 -0.82 2.58
N GLU A 20 -13.38 -0.61 2.97
CA GLU A 20 -13.76 -0.31 4.37
C GLU A 20 -13.01 0.91 4.96
N GLY A 21 -12.71 1.90 4.12
CA GLY A 21 -11.95 3.08 4.51
C GLY A 21 -10.43 2.87 4.60
N PHE A 22 -9.93 1.67 4.35
CA PHE A 22 -8.50 1.37 4.26
C PHE A 22 -8.00 1.51 2.82
N PHE A 23 -6.93 2.27 2.62
CA PHE A 23 -6.28 2.39 1.32
C PHE A 23 -5.41 1.16 1.04
N VAL A 24 -5.72 0.44 -0.04
CA VAL A 24 -4.96 -0.73 -0.51
C VAL A 24 -4.16 -0.32 -1.74
N PRO A 25 -2.82 -0.21 -1.64
CA PRO A 25 -1.98 0.19 -2.75
C PRO A 25 -1.83 -0.96 -3.75
N GLU A 26 -1.59 -0.60 -5.00
CA GLU A 26 -1.33 -1.53 -6.10
C GLU A 26 -0.29 -2.60 -5.75
N MET A 27 0.83 -2.22 -5.13
CA MET A 27 1.88 -3.18 -4.78
C MET A 27 1.39 -4.25 -3.77
N MET A 28 0.49 -3.90 -2.86
CA MET A 28 -0.11 -4.89 -1.96
C MET A 28 -0.94 -5.92 -2.73
N LYS A 29 -1.70 -5.47 -3.74
CA LYS A 29 -2.48 -6.36 -4.59
C LYS A 29 -1.60 -7.26 -5.44
N ARG A 30 -0.48 -6.76 -5.96
CA ARG A 30 0.54 -7.57 -6.64
C ARG A 30 1.13 -8.61 -5.69
N PHE A 31 1.40 -8.24 -4.45
CA PHE A 31 1.86 -9.16 -3.41
C PHE A 31 0.84 -10.27 -3.11
N TRP A 32 -0.43 -9.92 -2.95
CA TRP A 32 -1.55 -10.85 -2.79
C TRP A 32 -1.69 -11.80 -3.99
N ALA A 33 -1.65 -11.29 -5.23
CA ALA A 33 -1.70 -12.12 -6.42
C ALA A 33 -0.54 -13.13 -6.45
N ALA A 34 0.66 -12.72 -6.06
CA ALA A 34 1.82 -13.59 -5.97
C ALA A 34 1.65 -14.68 -4.89
N GLN A 35 1.01 -14.40 -3.75
CA GLN A 35 0.65 -15.42 -2.75
C GLN A 35 -0.31 -16.46 -3.32
N LEU A 36 -1.30 -16.03 -4.10
CA LEU A 36 -2.24 -16.95 -4.76
C LEU A 36 -1.54 -17.86 -5.79
N VAL A 37 -0.50 -17.38 -6.47
CA VAL A 37 0.36 -18.22 -7.32
C VAL A 37 1.12 -19.26 -6.49
N VAL A 38 1.62 -18.91 -5.31
CA VAL A 38 2.24 -19.87 -4.38
C VAL A 38 1.21 -20.90 -3.92
N LEU A 39 0.02 -20.46 -3.52
CA LEU A 39 -1.08 -21.34 -3.11
C LEU A 39 -1.49 -22.30 -4.23
N SER A 40 -1.49 -21.84 -5.49
CA SER A 40 -1.76 -22.68 -6.66
C SER A 40 -0.80 -23.86 -6.77
N GLU A 41 0.50 -23.65 -6.52
CA GLU A 41 1.49 -24.75 -6.52
C GLU A 41 1.30 -25.73 -5.36
N ILE A 42 0.97 -25.21 -4.17
CA ILE A 42 0.61 -26.04 -3.00
C ILE A 42 -0.63 -26.89 -3.33
N ASP A 43 -1.69 -26.27 -3.82
CA ASP A 43 -2.97 -26.93 -4.14
C ASP A 43 -2.81 -28.02 -5.20
N LYS A 44 -1.94 -27.80 -6.21
CA LYS A 44 -1.61 -28.81 -7.23
C LYS A 44 -0.98 -30.07 -6.60
N ILE A 45 -0.06 -29.91 -5.65
CA ILE A 45 0.55 -31.04 -4.93
C ILE A 45 -0.51 -31.72 -4.07
N CYS A 46 -1.29 -30.94 -3.32
CA CYS A 46 -2.34 -31.47 -2.45
C CYS A 46 -3.39 -32.29 -3.22
N LYS A 47 -3.87 -31.81 -4.37
CA LYS A 47 -4.83 -32.51 -5.23
C LYS A 47 -4.27 -33.81 -5.81
N ARG A 48 -2.99 -33.87 -6.16
CA ARG A 48 -2.35 -35.10 -6.68
C ARG A 48 -2.28 -36.21 -5.63
N HIS A 49 -2.11 -35.82 -4.37
CA HIS A 49 -1.82 -36.74 -3.26
C HIS A 49 -2.96 -36.92 -2.27
N ASP A 50 -4.14 -36.39 -2.58
CA ASP A 50 -5.31 -36.44 -1.69
C ASP A 50 -4.98 -35.94 -0.28
N ILE A 51 -4.41 -34.73 -0.22
CA ILE A 51 -4.05 -34.02 1.01
C ILE A 51 -5.02 -32.86 1.18
N LYS A 52 -5.62 -32.76 2.35
CA LYS A 52 -6.58 -31.69 2.65
C LYS A 52 -5.86 -30.50 3.28
N TRP A 53 -6.15 -29.32 2.76
CA TRP A 53 -5.77 -28.04 3.34
C TRP A 53 -7.00 -27.15 3.45
N TYR A 54 -6.96 -26.22 4.39
CA TYR A 54 -8.05 -25.30 4.68
C TYR A 54 -7.50 -23.90 4.90
N ALA A 55 -8.15 -22.86 4.38
CA ALA A 55 -7.87 -21.49 4.79
C ALA A 55 -8.01 -21.38 6.32
N ASP A 56 -7.08 -20.67 6.97
CA ASP A 56 -7.04 -20.52 8.41
C ASP A 56 -6.92 -19.04 8.82
N MET A 57 -7.12 -18.75 10.11
CA MET A 57 -6.88 -17.43 10.73
C MET A 57 -7.45 -16.24 9.91
N GLY A 58 -6.60 -15.26 9.55
CA GLY A 58 -6.97 -14.06 8.79
C GLY A 58 -7.52 -14.40 7.41
N THR A 59 -6.94 -15.40 6.75
CA THR A 59 -7.40 -15.87 5.44
C THR A 59 -8.81 -16.47 5.52
N LEU A 60 -9.12 -17.27 6.55
CA LEU A 60 -10.46 -17.85 6.71
C LEU A 60 -11.54 -16.78 6.94
N ILE A 61 -11.30 -15.85 7.86
CA ILE A 61 -12.28 -14.78 8.13
C ILE A 61 -12.42 -13.85 6.92
N GLY A 62 -11.32 -13.54 6.22
CA GLY A 62 -11.33 -12.78 4.95
C GLY A 62 -12.17 -13.50 3.89
N THR A 63 -11.96 -14.80 3.70
CA THR A 63 -12.74 -15.62 2.76
C THR A 63 -14.24 -15.54 3.04
N ILE A 64 -14.66 -15.69 4.30
CA ILE A 64 -16.08 -15.76 4.63
C ILE A 64 -16.74 -14.38 4.64
N ARG A 65 -16.08 -13.37 5.24
CA ARG A 65 -16.66 -12.03 5.46
C ARG A 65 -16.44 -11.11 4.27
N HIS A 66 -15.22 -11.05 3.76
CA HIS A 66 -14.79 -10.12 2.71
C HIS A 66 -14.85 -10.73 1.31
N LYS A 67 -14.98 -12.07 1.20
CA LYS A 67 -14.86 -12.82 -0.06
C LYS A 67 -13.50 -12.59 -0.73
N GLY A 68 -12.46 -12.43 0.08
CA GLY A 68 -11.12 -12.05 -0.37
C GLY A 68 -10.24 -11.65 0.81
N TYR A 69 -9.17 -10.91 0.53
CA TYR A 69 -8.29 -10.40 1.57
C TYR A 69 -9.00 -9.39 2.47
N ILE A 70 -8.68 -9.43 3.76
CA ILE A 70 -9.01 -8.33 4.67
C ILE A 70 -8.08 -7.15 4.27
N PRO A 71 -8.57 -5.90 4.17
CA PRO A 71 -7.81 -4.82 3.56
C PRO A 71 -6.46 -4.49 4.22
N TRP A 72 -6.33 -4.76 5.51
CA TRP A 72 -5.13 -4.48 6.32
C TRP A 72 -4.32 -5.74 6.66
N ASP A 73 -4.54 -6.82 5.89
CA ASP A 73 -3.89 -8.12 6.06
C ASP A 73 -2.94 -8.36 4.88
N ASP A 74 -1.76 -8.91 5.16
CA ASP A 74 -0.68 -9.03 4.16
C ASP A 74 -0.04 -10.43 4.07
N ASP A 75 -0.54 -11.39 4.85
CA ASP A 75 -0.13 -12.79 4.81
C ASP A 75 -1.24 -13.68 4.23
N PHE A 76 -0.94 -14.98 4.11
CA PHE A 76 -1.88 -15.97 3.64
C PHE A 76 -1.65 -17.28 4.39
N ASP A 77 -2.67 -17.69 5.14
CA ASP A 77 -2.59 -18.78 6.10
C ASP A 77 -3.49 -19.93 5.67
N ILE A 78 -2.91 -21.12 5.63
CA ILE A 78 -3.64 -22.38 5.51
C ILE A 78 -3.27 -23.31 6.66
N SER A 79 -4.15 -24.28 6.93
CA SER A 79 -3.92 -25.32 7.91
C SER A 79 -4.11 -26.72 7.31
N MET A 80 -3.41 -27.68 7.88
CA MET A 80 -3.49 -29.11 7.55
C MET A 80 -3.49 -29.92 8.85
N LEU A 81 -4.19 -31.04 8.89
CA LEU A 81 -3.98 -32.02 9.96
C LEU A 81 -2.52 -32.51 9.93
N ARG A 82 -1.90 -32.79 11.08
CA ARG A 82 -0.49 -33.17 11.17
C ARG A 82 -0.07 -34.25 10.16
N ASP A 83 -0.85 -35.31 10.03
CA ASP A 83 -0.51 -36.42 9.12
C ASP A 83 -0.47 -35.94 7.65
N ASP A 84 -1.40 -35.07 7.27
CA ASP A 84 -1.45 -34.45 5.94
C ASP A 84 -0.34 -33.41 5.74
N TRP A 85 0.01 -32.66 6.79
CA TRP A 85 1.12 -31.72 6.81
C TRP A 85 2.45 -32.44 6.57
N GLU A 86 2.70 -33.56 7.26
CA GLU A 86 3.94 -34.36 7.09
C GLU A 86 4.02 -34.94 5.68
N ARG A 87 2.92 -35.52 5.18
CA ARG A 87 2.82 -36.02 3.79
C ARG A 87 3.05 -34.90 2.77
N PHE A 88 2.48 -33.72 2.99
CA PHE A 88 2.64 -32.59 2.07
C PHE A 88 4.11 -32.21 1.91
N PHE A 89 4.85 -32.03 3.01
CA PHE A 89 6.26 -31.64 2.93
C PHE A 89 7.16 -32.76 2.39
N GLU A 90 6.78 -34.03 2.53
CA GLU A 90 7.44 -35.14 1.83
C GLU A 90 7.32 -34.96 0.30
N TYR A 91 6.11 -34.81 -0.23
CA TYR A 91 5.90 -34.62 -1.67
C TYR A 91 6.42 -33.28 -2.19
N ALA A 92 6.31 -32.20 -1.41
CA ALA A 92 6.79 -30.88 -1.81
C ALA A 92 8.30 -30.88 -2.06
N ARG A 93 9.09 -31.64 -1.29
CA ARG A 93 10.54 -31.76 -1.52
C ARG A 93 10.88 -32.39 -2.87
N GLU A 94 9.99 -33.22 -3.41
CA GLU A 94 10.20 -33.91 -4.68
C GLU A 94 9.58 -33.15 -5.87
N GLU A 95 8.42 -32.53 -5.67
CA GLU A 95 7.58 -32.02 -6.76
C GLU A 95 7.54 -30.50 -6.91
N LEU A 96 7.94 -29.75 -5.87
CA LEU A 96 7.90 -28.30 -5.92
C LEU A 96 8.91 -27.76 -6.95
N PRO A 97 8.54 -26.76 -7.78
CA PRO A 97 9.48 -26.18 -8.73
C PRO A 97 10.71 -25.59 -8.01
N LYS A 98 11.88 -25.70 -8.65
CA LYS A 98 13.19 -25.41 -8.03
C LYS A 98 13.35 -23.97 -7.55
N GLU A 99 12.61 -23.04 -8.13
CA GLU A 99 12.62 -21.64 -7.76
C GLU A 99 11.91 -21.35 -6.42
N TYR A 100 11.02 -22.24 -5.97
CA TYR A 100 10.37 -22.09 -4.67
C TYR A 100 11.26 -22.60 -3.54
N LYS A 101 11.00 -22.11 -2.33
CA LYS A 101 11.72 -22.53 -1.14
C LYS A 101 10.75 -23.09 -0.10
N ILE A 102 11.12 -24.26 0.41
CA ILE A 102 10.50 -24.89 1.57
C ILE A 102 11.18 -24.35 2.82
N LEU A 103 10.38 -23.85 3.75
CA LEU A 103 10.81 -23.36 5.05
C LEU A 103 10.10 -24.16 6.14
N THR A 104 10.83 -25.09 6.72
CA THR A 104 10.39 -25.83 7.90
C THR A 104 11.55 -25.95 8.88
N VAL A 105 11.25 -26.38 10.10
CA VAL A 105 12.25 -26.77 11.09
C VAL A 105 13.14 -27.90 10.57
N GLU A 106 12.73 -28.72 9.60
CA GLU A 106 13.59 -29.77 9.05
C GLU A 106 14.50 -29.25 7.94
N ASP A 107 13.97 -28.36 7.08
CA ASP A 107 14.57 -28.01 5.80
C ASP A 107 15.49 -26.77 5.84
N GLU A 108 15.35 -25.90 6.85
CA GLU A 108 16.11 -24.66 6.93
C GLU A 108 16.66 -24.39 8.34
N GLU A 109 17.98 -24.34 8.47
CA GLU A 109 18.65 -24.19 9.78
C GLU A 109 18.37 -22.82 10.42
N GLN A 110 18.18 -21.79 9.60
CA GLN A 110 17.89 -20.44 10.09
C GLN A 110 16.40 -20.19 10.32
N TYR A 111 15.53 -21.16 10.02
CA TYR A 111 14.10 -21.00 10.19
C TYR A 111 13.71 -21.22 11.66
N THR A 112 13.06 -20.20 12.23
CA THR A 112 12.82 -20.09 13.67
C THR A 112 11.36 -20.28 14.08
N LEU A 113 10.48 -20.65 13.15
CA LEU A 113 9.06 -20.88 13.42
C LEU A 113 8.75 -22.38 13.44
N ALA A 114 7.80 -22.79 14.28
CA ALA A 114 7.30 -24.16 14.36
C ALA A 114 6.03 -24.36 13.49
N LEU A 115 6.09 -23.86 12.26
CA LEU A 115 5.10 -24.04 11.20
C LEU A 115 5.83 -24.35 9.88
N GLY A 116 5.10 -24.64 8.81
CA GLY A 116 5.69 -24.78 7.48
C GLY A 116 5.39 -23.56 6.63
N ARG A 117 6.30 -23.13 5.75
CA ARG A 117 6.04 -22.07 4.78
C ARG A 117 6.61 -22.44 3.42
N ILE A 118 5.88 -22.12 2.37
CA ILE A 118 6.39 -22.18 0.99
C ILE A 118 6.52 -20.75 0.48
N THR A 119 7.67 -20.38 -0.08
CA THR A 119 7.89 -19.07 -0.70
C THR A 119 8.21 -19.20 -2.18
N ASN A 120 7.90 -18.16 -2.95
CA ASN A 120 8.20 -18.06 -4.39
C ASN A 120 9.69 -17.85 -4.73
N GLY A 121 10.57 -17.92 -3.73
CA GLY A 121 12.00 -17.63 -3.86
C GLY A 121 12.67 -17.40 -2.50
N THR A 122 13.97 -17.08 -2.54
CA THR A 122 14.78 -16.77 -1.36
C THR A 122 15.23 -15.32 -1.29
N THR A 123 15.12 -14.57 -2.39
CA THR A 123 15.58 -13.19 -2.53
C THR A 123 14.65 -12.42 -3.48
N ILE A 124 14.69 -11.09 -3.39
CA ILE A 124 14.02 -10.20 -4.35
C ILE A 124 14.46 -10.57 -5.76
N ASN A 125 13.51 -10.67 -6.69
CA ASN A 125 13.76 -11.05 -8.08
C ASN A 125 13.11 -10.07 -9.05
N LEU A 126 13.95 -9.44 -9.88
CA LEU A 126 13.56 -8.42 -10.86
C LEU A 126 13.56 -8.96 -12.30
N GLU A 127 13.82 -10.25 -12.49
CA GLU A 127 13.83 -10.87 -13.81
C GLU A 127 12.42 -10.86 -14.41
N LYS A 128 12.32 -10.54 -15.70
CA LYS A 128 11.04 -10.45 -16.42
C LYS A 128 10.18 -11.71 -16.26
N GLU A 129 10.80 -12.89 -16.34
CA GLU A 129 10.08 -14.17 -16.19
C GLU A 129 9.46 -14.34 -14.80
N HIS A 130 10.14 -13.85 -13.75
CA HIS A 130 9.60 -13.83 -12.39
C HIS A 130 8.46 -12.83 -12.25
N LEU A 131 8.67 -11.58 -12.70
CA LEU A 131 7.65 -10.54 -12.62
C LEU A 131 6.39 -10.92 -13.42
N ASP A 132 6.53 -11.47 -14.62
CA ASP A 132 5.40 -11.96 -15.42
C ASP A 132 4.64 -13.10 -14.70
N LYS A 133 5.36 -14.02 -14.03
CA LYS A 133 4.75 -15.13 -13.28
C LYS A 133 4.03 -14.67 -12.00
N PHE A 134 4.55 -13.65 -11.33
CA PHE A 134 4.06 -13.15 -10.04
C PHE A 134 3.40 -11.77 -10.16
N TYR A 135 2.83 -11.46 -11.33
CA TYR A 135 2.03 -10.26 -11.59
C TYR A 135 2.71 -8.95 -11.18
N GLY A 136 4.00 -8.82 -11.47
CA GLY A 136 4.81 -7.63 -11.17
C GLY A 136 5.29 -7.53 -9.73
N CYS A 137 5.05 -8.53 -8.87
CA CYS A 137 5.60 -8.54 -7.52
C CYS A 137 7.08 -8.95 -7.54
N PRO A 138 8.02 -8.09 -7.09
CA PRO A 138 9.44 -8.43 -7.04
C PRO A 138 9.84 -9.13 -5.73
N TYR A 139 8.97 -9.08 -4.73
CA TYR A 139 9.28 -9.47 -3.36
C TYR A 139 9.11 -10.97 -3.16
N VAL A 140 9.88 -11.50 -2.21
CA VAL A 140 9.66 -12.86 -1.71
C VAL A 140 8.33 -12.87 -0.99
N THR A 141 7.42 -13.69 -1.47
CA THR A 141 6.11 -13.93 -0.88
C THR A 141 5.92 -15.40 -0.59
N GLY A 142 4.98 -15.75 0.29
CA GLY A 142 4.71 -17.13 0.63
C GLY A 142 3.39 -17.34 1.35
N VAL A 143 3.08 -18.62 1.53
CA VAL A 143 1.91 -19.12 2.24
C VAL A 143 2.39 -19.86 3.48
N ASP A 144 1.85 -19.48 4.64
CA ASP A 144 2.10 -20.15 5.91
C ASP A 144 1.14 -21.35 6.07
N ILE A 145 1.68 -22.47 6.51
CA ILE A 145 1.03 -23.79 6.58
C ILE A 145 1.09 -24.27 8.03
N PHE A 146 0.00 -24.03 8.75
CA PHE A 146 -0.15 -24.39 10.16
C PHE A 146 -0.47 -25.88 10.33
N PRO A 147 0.32 -26.62 11.11
CA PRO A 147 -0.06 -27.96 11.50
C PRO A 147 -1.13 -27.92 12.60
N MET A 148 -2.21 -28.66 12.38
CA MET A 148 -3.23 -28.93 13.39
C MET A 148 -2.87 -30.24 14.11
N ASP A 149 -2.29 -30.09 15.30
CA ASP A 149 -1.81 -31.18 16.14
C ASP A 149 -2.86 -31.61 17.16
N LYS A 150 -2.89 -32.90 17.48
CA LYS A 150 -3.81 -33.48 18.46
C LYS A 150 -3.58 -32.91 19.86
N ILE A 151 -4.67 -32.77 20.61
CA ILE A 151 -4.70 -32.46 22.04
C ILE A 151 -4.86 -33.75 22.83
N TYR A 152 -4.13 -33.90 23.94
CA TYR A 152 -4.30 -35.08 24.81
C TYR A 152 -5.71 -35.12 25.40
N ASN A 153 -6.28 -36.32 25.48
CA ASN A 153 -7.56 -36.53 26.17
C ASN A 153 -7.41 -36.34 27.71
N ASP A 154 -6.21 -36.52 28.24
CA ASP A 154 -5.85 -36.21 29.63
C ASP A 154 -5.45 -34.73 29.76
N SER A 155 -6.28 -33.96 30.46
CA SER A 155 -6.08 -32.52 30.63
C SER A 155 -4.84 -32.15 31.46
N GLU A 156 -4.46 -32.97 32.45
CA GLU A 156 -3.26 -32.69 33.26
C GLU A 156 -1.99 -32.89 32.42
N LYS A 157 -1.99 -33.95 31.60
CA LYS A 157 -0.92 -34.21 30.64
C LYS A 157 -0.83 -33.13 29.55
N GLU A 158 -1.97 -32.65 29.07
CA GLU A 158 -2.01 -31.54 28.11
C GLU A 158 -1.42 -30.26 28.70
N GLU A 159 -1.80 -29.90 29.94
CA GLU A 159 -1.29 -28.70 30.59
C GLU A 159 0.22 -28.81 30.87
N GLU A 160 0.71 -30.00 31.25
CA GLU A 160 2.15 -30.25 31.40
C GLU A 160 2.92 -30.08 30.08
N ARG A 161 2.39 -30.63 28.97
CA ARG A 161 2.96 -30.43 27.62
C ARG A 161 2.99 -28.94 27.26
N ARG A 162 1.88 -28.25 27.52
CA ARG A 162 1.72 -26.83 27.25
C ARG A 162 2.74 -25.99 28.03
N ASP A 163 2.89 -26.22 29.32
CA ASP A 163 3.88 -25.55 30.18
C ASP A 163 5.30 -25.73 29.65
N ARG A 164 5.64 -26.95 29.21
CA ARG A 164 6.94 -27.23 28.59
C ARG A 164 7.16 -26.46 27.29
N GLY A 165 6.15 -26.41 26.42
CA GLY A 165 6.20 -25.64 25.19
C GLY A 165 6.35 -24.13 25.46
N ASN A 166 5.60 -23.62 26.43
CA ASN A 166 5.60 -22.20 26.78
C ASN A 166 6.93 -21.78 27.42
N ASP A 167 7.55 -22.63 28.23
CA ASP A 167 8.92 -22.41 28.71
C ASP A 167 9.92 -22.27 27.55
N VAL A 168 9.79 -23.10 26.50
CA VAL A 168 10.65 -23.04 25.31
C VAL A 168 10.40 -21.74 24.53
N LEU A 169 9.14 -21.35 24.30
CA LEU A 169 8.80 -20.07 23.66
C LEU A 169 9.35 -18.88 24.45
N LYS A 170 9.19 -18.88 25.78
CA LYS A 170 9.77 -17.87 26.66
C LYS A 170 11.30 -17.81 26.54
N ALA A 171 11.96 -18.97 26.46
CA ALA A 171 13.41 -19.02 26.24
C ALA A 171 13.82 -18.43 24.88
N CYS A 172 13.08 -18.71 23.81
CA CYS A 172 13.29 -18.10 22.50
C CYS A 172 13.17 -16.57 22.57
N SER A 173 12.12 -16.04 23.20
CA SER A 173 11.92 -14.59 23.35
C SER A 173 13.04 -13.91 24.14
N ILE A 174 13.50 -14.52 25.25
CA ILE A 174 14.64 -13.99 26.02
C ILE A 174 15.92 -14.05 25.20
N LEU A 175 16.17 -15.14 24.47
CA LEU A 175 17.35 -15.30 23.64
C LEU A 175 17.44 -14.22 22.57
N VAL A 176 16.34 -13.94 21.86
CA VAL A 176 16.28 -12.89 20.84
C VAL A 176 16.54 -11.51 21.47
N ALA A 177 15.93 -11.24 22.64
CA ALA A 177 16.02 -9.92 23.26
C ALA A 177 17.33 -9.65 24.00
N ARG A 178 17.98 -10.68 24.57
CA ARG A 178 19.09 -10.53 25.55
C ARG A 178 20.32 -11.39 25.27
N GLY A 179 20.26 -12.28 24.28
CA GLY A 179 21.39 -13.14 23.90
C GLY A 179 21.59 -14.36 24.81
N THR A 180 22.63 -15.14 24.49
CA THR A 180 22.87 -16.48 25.08
C THR A 180 23.41 -16.48 26.51
N GLU A 181 23.92 -15.36 27.01
CA GLU A 181 24.58 -15.24 28.32
C GLU A 181 23.63 -14.77 29.43
N ASP A 182 22.38 -14.48 29.10
CA ASP A 182 21.38 -13.98 30.06
C ASP A 182 21.11 -14.99 31.19
N LYS A 183 21.10 -14.51 32.44
CA LYS A 183 20.96 -15.37 33.63
C LYS A 183 19.57 -16.00 33.74
N GLU A 184 18.52 -15.28 33.34
CA GLU A 184 17.14 -15.78 33.34
C GLU A 184 17.01 -16.90 32.29
N LEU A 185 17.56 -16.68 31.10
CA LEU A 185 17.64 -17.68 30.05
C LEU A 185 18.37 -18.93 30.55
N LEU A 186 19.58 -18.80 31.12
CA LEU A 186 20.37 -19.95 31.57
C LEU A 186 19.64 -20.79 32.63
N ALA A 187 18.93 -20.15 33.56
CA ALA A 187 18.10 -20.84 34.55
C ALA A 187 16.90 -21.56 33.89
N LEU A 188 16.23 -20.89 32.94
CA LEU A 188 15.11 -21.46 32.20
C LEU A 188 15.55 -22.66 31.34
N LEU A 189 16.71 -22.59 30.70
CA LEU A 189 17.27 -23.71 29.94
C LEU A 189 17.52 -24.95 30.82
N LEU A 190 17.94 -24.78 32.08
CA LEU A 190 18.09 -25.91 33.02
C LEU A 190 16.73 -26.54 33.37
N LYS A 191 15.68 -25.72 33.52
CA LYS A 191 14.30 -26.20 33.72
C LYS A 191 13.84 -27.00 32.50
N ILE A 192 14.01 -26.44 31.30
CA ILE A 192 13.63 -27.06 30.02
C ILE A 192 14.36 -28.39 29.83
N GLU A 193 15.68 -28.43 30.04
CA GLU A 193 16.48 -29.66 29.92
C GLU A 193 15.99 -30.77 30.85
N LYS A 194 15.66 -30.43 32.10
CA LYS A 194 15.14 -31.38 33.09
C LYS A 194 13.75 -31.89 32.70
N ALA A 195 12.84 -30.99 32.30
CA ALA A 195 11.46 -31.34 31.97
C ALA A 195 11.35 -32.17 30.68
N ASN A 196 12.26 -31.97 29.73
CA ASN A 196 12.22 -32.61 28.41
C ASN A 196 13.29 -33.70 28.22
N ASN A 197 14.04 -34.03 29.28
CA ASN A 197 15.15 -34.99 29.25
C ASN A 197 16.11 -34.77 28.06
N THR A 198 16.53 -33.51 27.84
CA THR A 198 17.38 -33.12 26.71
C THR A 198 18.60 -32.31 27.17
N LYS A 199 19.51 -32.01 26.24
CA LYS A 199 20.63 -31.09 26.43
C LYS A 199 20.63 -30.04 25.33
N LEU A 200 20.60 -28.77 25.73
CA LEU A 200 20.60 -27.66 24.82
C LEU A 200 22.02 -27.07 24.72
N PRO A 201 22.50 -26.67 23.54
CA PRO A 201 23.78 -25.98 23.43
C PRO A 201 23.71 -24.59 24.08
N ARG A 202 24.87 -24.01 24.42
CA ARG A 202 24.97 -22.63 24.96
C ARG A 202 25.75 -21.72 24.00
N ASN A 203 25.55 -21.93 22.70
CA ASN A 203 26.26 -21.22 21.62
C ASN A 203 25.25 -20.81 20.53
N TYR A 204 25.75 -20.39 19.36
CA TYR A 204 24.93 -19.95 18.23
C TYR A 204 23.87 -20.95 17.77
N ARG A 205 23.99 -22.25 18.10
CA ARG A 205 23.00 -23.29 17.77
C ARG A 205 21.82 -23.37 18.74
N LEU A 206 21.79 -22.55 19.80
CA LEU A 206 20.73 -22.61 20.82
C LEU A 206 19.36 -22.30 20.22
N ALA A 207 19.23 -21.27 19.39
CA ALA A 207 17.96 -20.90 18.76
C ALA A 207 17.38 -22.09 17.98
N ARG A 208 18.20 -22.71 17.13
CA ARG A 208 17.86 -23.92 16.38
C ARG A 208 17.42 -25.07 17.29
N ALA A 209 18.20 -25.35 18.34
CA ALA A 209 17.91 -26.46 19.25
C ALA A 209 16.60 -26.26 20.04
N LEU A 210 16.28 -25.01 20.43
CA LEU A 210 15.02 -24.66 21.06
C LEU A 210 13.83 -24.90 20.14
N ILE A 211 13.92 -24.47 18.88
CA ILE A 211 12.82 -24.65 17.91
C ILE A 211 12.63 -26.12 17.51
N VAL A 212 13.72 -26.90 17.37
CA VAL A 212 13.62 -28.37 17.19
C VAL A 212 12.94 -29.03 18.39
N LEU A 213 13.27 -28.58 19.61
CA LEU A 213 12.64 -29.10 20.81
C LEU A 213 11.16 -28.70 20.86
N LEU A 214 10.83 -27.45 20.51
CA LEU A 214 9.45 -26.97 20.44
C LEU A 214 8.63 -27.84 19.49
N ASP A 215 9.06 -28.00 18.22
CA ASP A 215 8.36 -28.84 17.23
C ASP A 215 8.11 -30.27 17.76
N LYS A 216 9.11 -30.87 18.43
CA LYS A 216 8.95 -32.17 19.07
C LYS A 216 7.85 -32.17 20.13
N ILE A 217 7.83 -31.17 21.01
CA ILE A 217 6.82 -31.00 22.07
C ILE A 217 5.42 -30.85 21.45
N LEU A 218 5.27 -29.98 20.45
CA LEU A 218 3.96 -29.67 19.85
C LEU A 218 3.30 -30.93 19.29
N LYS A 219 4.08 -31.81 18.64
CA LYS A 219 3.58 -33.06 18.03
C LYS A 219 3.63 -34.32 18.93
N GLU A 220 3.77 -34.15 20.25
CA GLU A 220 3.88 -35.30 21.17
C GLU A 220 2.61 -36.15 21.27
N CYS A 221 1.43 -35.54 21.14
CA CYS A 221 0.18 -36.28 21.30
C CYS A 221 -0.04 -37.27 20.15
N ARG A 222 -0.20 -38.55 20.51
CA ARG A 222 -0.45 -39.67 19.60
C ARG A 222 -1.72 -40.44 19.95
N ASP A 223 -2.61 -39.86 20.76
CA ASP A 223 -3.88 -40.48 21.12
C ASP A 223 -4.66 -40.79 19.83
N GLU A 224 -4.99 -42.07 19.61
CA GLU A 224 -5.73 -42.50 18.41
C GLU A 224 -7.18 -42.02 18.45
N ASP A 225 -7.73 -41.89 19.66
CA ASP A 225 -9.08 -41.41 19.96
C ASP A 225 -9.12 -39.95 20.42
N ALA A 226 -8.08 -39.15 20.09
CA ALA A 226 -8.08 -37.72 20.33
C ALA A 226 -9.33 -37.07 19.72
N LYS A 227 -9.94 -36.11 20.43
CA LYS A 227 -11.17 -35.43 19.99
C LYS A 227 -10.94 -34.01 19.49
N GLU A 228 -9.84 -33.41 19.90
CA GLU A 228 -9.51 -32.01 19.60
C GLU A 228 -8.15 -31.91 18.93
N VAL A 229 -8.00 -30.89 18.08
CA VAL A 229 -6.73 -30.42 17.53
C VAL A 229 -6.57 -28.93 17.80
N ALA A 230 -5.34 -28.44 17.74
CA ALA A 230 -5.06 -27.02 17.83
C ALA A 230 -3.92 -26.60 16.91
N SER A 231 -3.92 -25.32 16.53
CA SER A 231 -2.69 -24.64 16.16
C SER A 231 -1.86 -24.54 17.44
N MET A 232 -0.92 -25.46 17.60
CA MET A 232 -0.27 -25.67 18.90
C MET A 232 0.57 -24.48 19.34
N TYR A 233 1.10 -23.69 18.40
CA TYR A 233 1.78 -22.45 18.74
C TYR A 233 0.85 -21.52 19.53
N VAL A 234 -0.37 -21.28 19.03
CA VAL A 234 -1.39 -20.43 19.66
C VAL A 234 -1.91 -21.02 20.96
N TRP A 235 -2.18 -22.33 20.99
CA TRP A 235 -2.63 -23.01 22.21
C TRP A 235 -1.60 -22.92 23.33
N VAL A 236 -0.32 -23.13 23.00
CA VAL A 236 0.76 -23.10 23.98
C VAL A 236 0.98 -21.69 24.53
N SER A 237 1.05 -20.68 23.67
CA SER A 237 1.33 -19.31 24.09
C SER A 237 0.11 -18.61 24.70
N GLU A 238 -1.05 -18.69 24.07
CA GLU A 238 -2.23 -17.87 24.38
C GLU A 238 -3.42 -18.65 24.96
N HIS A 239 -3.36 -19.99 24.99
CA HIS A 239 -4.41 -20.85 25.57
C HIS A 239 -5.79 -20.79 24.88
N TRP A 240 -5.81 -20.57 23.56
CA TRP A 240 -7.02 -20.69 22.74
C TRP A 240 -6.71 -21.48 21.45
N ALA A 241 -7.65 -21.52 20.50
CA ALA A 241 -7.53 -22.22 19.22
C ALA A 241 -7.55 -23.78 19.28
N LYS A 242 -8.10 -24.37 20.35
CA LYS A 242 -8.52 -25.78 20.31
C LYS A 242 -9.85 -25.92 19.60
N ASN A 243 -9.96 -26.91 18.72
CA ASN A 243 -11.17 -27.18 17.95
C ASN A 243 -11.43 -28.69 17.85
N PRO A 244 -12.70 -29.12 17.71
CA PRO A 244 -13.03 -30.50 17.40
C PRO A 244 -12.36 -30.95 16.08
N ILE A 245 -11.81 -32.16 16.05
CA ILE A 245 -11.14 -32.71 14.85
C ILE A 245 -12.09 -32.77 13.65
N GLU A 246 -13.38 -33.00 13.91
CA GLU A 246 -14.41 -33.14 12.89
C GLU A 246 -14.59 -31.89 12.04
N VAL A 247 -14.13 -30.73 12.51
CA VAL A 247 -14.12 -29.51 11.71
C VAL A 247 -13.23 -29.64 10.49
N TYR A 248 -12.12 -30.37 10.58
CA TYR A 248 -11.13 -30.55 9.51
C TYR A 248 -11.37 -31.81 8.66
N GLN A 249 -12.56 -32.42 8.73
CA GLN A 249 -12.87 -33.63 7.97
C GLN A 249 -13.39 -33.35 6.55
N GLU A 250 -14.23 -32.32 6.41
CA GLU A 250 -14.91 -31.97 5.17
C GLU A 250 -14.64 -30.51 4.80
N GLY A 251 -14.39 -30.27 3.51
CA GLY A 251 -14.17 -28.95 2.95
C GLY A 251 -15.25 -28.54 1.97
N MET A 252 -15.40 -27.24 1.81
CA MET A 252 -16.16 -26.62 0.72
C MET A 252 -15.33 -25.53 0.07
N GLU A 253 -15.58 -25.31 -1.21
CA GLU A 253 -15.01 -24.19 -1.95
C GLU A 253 -15.76 -22.90 -1.62
N ALA A 254 -15.01 -21.85 -1.32
CA ALA A 254 -15.56 -20.53 -1.03
C ALA A 254 -14.93 -19.45 -1.94
N PRO A 255 -15.71 -18.44 -2.36
CA PRO A 255 -15.19 -17.29 -3.11
C PRO A 255 -14.05 -16.58 -2.39
N PHE A 256 -12.98 -16.29 -3.12
CA PHE A 256 -11.86 -15.48 -2.64
C PHE A 256 -11.26 -14.63 -3.76
N GLU A 257 -11.44 -13.32 -3.71
CA GLU A 257 -11.14 -12.38 -4.79
C GLU A 257 -11.77 -12.86 -6.12
N HIS A 258 -10.94 -13.29 -7.08
CA HIS A 258 -11.37 -13.83 -8.37
C HIS A 258 -11.29 -15.36 -8.46
N THR A 259 -10.78 -16.01 -7.42
CA THR A 259 -10.60 -17.46 -7.31
C THR A 259 -11.54 -18.08 -6.28
N ILE A 260 -11.33 -19.36 -6.00
CA ILE A 260 -11.91 -20.10 -4.89
C ILE A 260 -10.80 -20.64 -3.99
N VAL A 261 -11.10 -20.80 -2.70
CA VAL A 261 -10.22 -21.43 -1.71
C VAL A 261 -11.02 -22.44 -0.88
N THR A 262 -10.33 -23.46 -0.37
CA THR A 262 -10.95 -24.48 0.46
C THR A 262 -11.12 -23.98 1.89
N VAL A 263 -12.34 -24.06 2.42
CA VAL A 263 -12.64 -23.77 3.83
C VAL A 263 -13.30 -24.98 4.49
N PRO A 264 -13.19 -25.16 5.81
CA PRO A 264 -13.91 -26.21 6.52
C PRO A 264 -15.42 -26.02 6.35
N THR A 265 -16.21 -27.08 6.11
CA THR A 265 -17.68 -26.95 6.04
C THR A 265 -18.29 -26.42 7.35
N ARG A 266 -17.59 -26.65 8.46
CA ARG A 266 -17.91 -26.16 9.81
C ARG A 266 -17.13 -24.89 10.17
N TYR A 267 -16.75 -24.06 9.19
CA TYR A 267 -15.98 -22.82 9.40
C TYR A 267 -16.59 -21.89 10.46
N HIS A 268 -17.93 -21.90 10.62
CA HIS A 268 -18.61 -21.05 11.59
C HIS A 268 -18.15 -21.34 13.02
N GLU A 269 -17.90 -22.62 13.35
CA GLU A 269 -17.42 -23.01 14.68
C GLU A 269 -16.00 -22.51 14.94
N LEU A 270 -15.11 -22.58 13.95
CA LEU A 270 -13.75 -22.01 14.05
C LEU A 270 -13.80 -20.51 14.25
N LEU A 271 -14.51 -19.80 13.37
CA LEU A 271 -14.53 -18.34 13.39
C LEU A 271 -15.19 -17.79 14.66
N THR A 272 -16.21 -18.46 15.18
CA THR A 272 -16.80 -18.12 16.48
C THR A 272 -15.85 -18.41 17.64
N ASN A 273 -15.10 -19.51 17.61
CA ASN A 273 -14.08 -19.81 18.62
C ASN A 273 -12.94 -18.78 18.61
N TYR A 274 -12.49 -18.35 17.43
CA TYR A 274 -11.34 -17.45 17.28
C TYR A 274 -11.70 -15.99 17.55
N TYR A 275 -12.85 -15.53 17.04
CA TYR A 275 -13.17 -14.10 16.99
C TYR A 275 -14.53 -13.74 17.62
N GLY A 276 -15.32 -14.72 18.04
CA GLY A 276 -16.69 -14.50 18.53
C GLY A 276 -17.63 -14.04 17.42
N ASP A 277 -18.13 -12.80 17.54
CA ASP A 277 -18.91 -12.16 16.46
C ASP A 277 -17.99 -11.66 15.35
N TYR A 278 -17.55 -12.60 14.51
CA TYR A 278 -16.57 -12.38 13.45
C TYR A 278 -17.13 -11.60 12.25
N MET A 279 -18.45 -11.53 12.09
CA MET A 279 -19.08 -10.76 11.00
C MET A 279 -19.03 -9.26 11.25
N THR A 280 -18.95 -8.84 12.52
CA THR A 280 -18.66 -7.44 12.86
C THR A 280 -17.20 -7.12 12.56
N VAL A 281 -16.99 -6.17 11.66
CA VAL A 281 -15.65 -5.71 11.27
C VAL A 281 -14.97 -5.04 12.45
N LYS A 282 -13.84 -5.61 12.85
CA LYS A 282 -12.94 -5.06 13.86
C LYS A 282 -11.53 -5.11 13.29
N ARG A 283 -10.86 -3.95 13.25
CA ARG A 283 -9.44 -3.88 12.90
C ARG A 283 -8.63 -4.41 14.07
N GLY A 284 -8.08 -5.61 13.93
CA GLY A 284 -7.17 -6.23 14.89
C GLY A 284 -5.73 -5.73 14.71
N SER A 285 -4.83 -6.19 15.57
CA SER A 285 -3.38 -6.04 15.42
C SER A 285 -2.78 -7.32 14.85
N GLY A 286 -1.80 -7.18 13.94
CA GLY A 286 -0.99 -8.31 13.48
C GLY A 286 0.12 -8.70 14.47
N VAL A 287 0.69 -9.88 14.29
CA VAL A 287 1.85 -10.37 15.07
C VAL A 287 3.19 -9.98 14.45
N HIS A 288 3.18 -9.37 13.26
CA HIS A 288 4.33 -8.79 12.57
C HIS A 288 4.03 -7.36 12.10
N ASN A 289 5.06 -6.69 11.55
CA ASN A 289 4.91 -5.36 10.97
C ASN A 289 4.20 -5.42 9.63
N TYR A 290 3.34 -4.45 9.36
CA TYR A 290 2.67 -4.25 8.07
C TYR A 290 3.40 -3.18 7.24
N PRO A 291 3.51 -3.33 5.90
CA PRO A 291 3.32 -4.59 5.20
C PRO A 291 4.49 -5.55 5.50
N CYS A 292 4.27 -6.87 5.46
CA CYS A 292 5.33 -7.85 5.70
C CYS A 292 6.51 -7.74 4.72
N TYR A 293 6.30 -7.22 3.52
CA TYR A 293 7.36 -6.93 2.54
C TYR A 293 8.11 -5.61 2.79
N GLY A 294 7.75 -4.81 3.80
CA GLY A 294 8.35 -3.50 4.09
C GLY A 294 9.87 -3.54 4.26
N GLU A 295 10.40 -4.58 4.92
CA GLU A 295 11.86 -4.78 5.02
C GLU A 295 12.53 -5.07 3.68
N GLN A 296 11.81 -5.71 2.75
CA GLN A 296 12.33 -6.00 1.42
C GLN A 296 12.40 -4.71 0.58
N GLU A 297 11.43 -3.80 0.72
CA GLU A 297 11.49 -2.47 0.07
C GLU A 297 12.72 -1.68 0.51
N LEU A 298 13.00 -1.69 1.82
CA LEU A 298 14.15 -1.02 2.42
C LEU A 298 15.46 -1.58 1.86
N ARG A 299 15.62 -2.91 1.85
CA ARG A 299 16.81 -3.58 1.30
C ARG A 299 16.98 -3.32 -0.19
N LEU A 300 15.88 -3.30 -0.96
CA LEU A 300 15.91 -2.98 -2.38
C LEU A 300 16.42 -1.56 -2.63
N LYS A 301 15.88 -0.59 -1.88
CA LYS A 301 16.30 0.81 -1.92
C LYS A 301 17.78 0.97 -1.53
N GLU A 302 18.23 0.30 -0.48
CA GLU A 302 19.65 0.33 -0.07
C GLU A 302 20.58 -0.23 -1.15
N HIS A 303 20.13 -1.26 -1.87
CA HIS A 303 20.92 -1.89 -2.93
C HIS A 303 20.98 -1.08 -4.23
N LEU A 304 19.84 -0.52 -4.67
CA LEU A 304 19.71 0.21 -5.94
C LEU A 304 19.81 1.73 -5.81
N GLY A 305 19.89 2.26 -4.58
CA GLY A 305 19.80 3.69 -4.28
C GLY A 305 18.38 4.27 -4.35
N HIS A 306 17.43 3.54 -4.93
CA HIS A 306 16.01 3.89 -5.04
C HIS A 306 15.15 2.62 -5.12
N ASN A 307 13.84 2.72 -4.90
CA ASN A 307 12.92 1.60 -5.17
C ASN A 307 12.23 1.86 -6.53
N PRO A 308 12.47 1.04 -7.56
CA PRO A 308 11.84 1.27 -8.86
C PRO A 308 10.31 1.14 -8.77
N PHE A 309 9.76 0.29 -7.90
CA PHE A 309 8.32 0.03 -7.84
C PHE A 309 7.55 1.00 -6.94
N ARG A 310 8.20 2.06 -6.46
CA ARG A 310 7.62 3.01 -5.53
C ARG A 310 8.30 4.36 -5.66
N TYR A 311 7.55 5.36 -6.09
CA TYR A 311 8.00 6.75 -5.99
C TYR A 311 8.27 7.11 -4.52
N THR A 312 9.36 7.80 -4.26
CA THR A 312 9.65 8.40 -2.95
C THR A 312 10.22 9.78 -3.19
N LEU A 313 9.67 10.78 -2.51
CA LEU A 313 10.20 12.14 -2.55
C LEU A 313 11.68 12.15 -2.16
N ASP A 314 12.53 12.57 -3.09
CA ASP A 314 13.95 12.76 -2.82
C ASP A 314 14.23 14.17 -2.29
N LYS A 315 14.76 14.22 -1.07
CA LYS A 315 15.16 15.47 -0.40
C LYS A 315 16.09 16.32 -1.26
N GLN A 316 17.02 15.72 -2.01
CA GLN A 316 18.00 16.50 -2.78
C GLN A 316 17.37 17.19 -3.99
N SER A 317 16.36 16.56 -4.58
CA SER A 317 15.57 17.12 -5.69
C SER A 317 14.50 18.12 -5.26
N PHE A 318 14.14 18.16 -3.98
CA PHE A 318 13.03 18.97 -3.48
C PHE A 318 13.43 20.44 -3.27
N ASP A 319 12.61 21.35 -3.83
CA ASP A 319 12.68 22.79 -3.56
C ASP A 319 11.29 23.29 -3.15
N VAL A 320 11.24 24.15 -2.13
CA VAL A 320 10.01 24.83 -1.70
C VAL A 320 9.55 25.88 -2.71
N LYS A 321 10.44 26.31 -3.61
CA LYS A 321 10.10 27.22 -4.70
C LYS A 321 9.24 26.48 -5.73
N ARG A 322 8.16 27.15 -6.11
CA ARG A 322 7.32 26.72 -7.22
C ARG A 322 8.15 26.61 -8.51
N LYS A 323 8.01 25.48 -9.20
CA LYS A 323 8.79 25.14 -10.43
C LYS A 323 8.51 26.08 -11.60
N HIS A 324 7.24 26.46 -11.80
CA HIS A 324 6.81 27.39 -12.83
C HIS A 324 6.25 28.66 -12.18
N PRO A 325 6.69 29.86 -12.60
CA PRO A 325 6.16 31.11 -12.04
C PRO A 325 4.67 31.23 -12.32
N LYS A 326 3.94 31.90 -11.44
CA LYS A 326 2.55 32.25 -11.70
C LYS A 326 2.49 33.30 -12.82
N GLN A 327 1.45 33.29 -13.63
CA GLN A 327 1.21 34.34 -14.63
C GLN A 327 1.16 35.72 -13.95
N ILE A 328 0.63 35.80 -12.73
CA ILE A 328 0.66 37.04 -11.95
C ILE A 328 2.08 37.50 -11.59
N ASP A 329 3.01 36.59 -11.33
CA ASP A 329 4.41 36.91 -11.01
C ASP A 329 5.16 37.37 -12.28
N GLU A 330 4.85 36.75 -13.43
CA GLU A 330 5.36 37.17 -14.73
C GLU A 330 4.86 38.56 -15.11
N LEU A 331 3.59 38.85 -14.83
CA LEU A 331 2.99 40.18 -14.99
C LEU A 331 3.70 41.23 -14.13
N GLN A 332 3.92 40.94 -12.85
CA GLN A 332 4.64 41.84 -11.95
C GLN A 332 6.08 42.06 -12.41
N SER A 333 6.76 41.01 -12.86
CA SER A 333 8.12 41.07 -13.39
C SER A 333 8.19 41.91 -14.67
N SER A 334 7.22 41.74 -15.56
CA SER A 334 7.07 42.51 -16.79
C SER A 334 6.79 43.98 -16.51
N LEU A 335 5.94 44.27 -15.51
CA LEU A 335 5.65 45.64 -15.07
C LEU A 335 6.92 46.32 -14.52
N LYS A 336 7.69 45.61 -13.71
CA LYS A 336 8.97 46.12 -13.19
C LYS A 336 9.99 46.36 -14.30
N LEU A 337 10.04 45.48 -15.31
CA LEU A 337 10.88 45.68 -16.49
C LEU A 337 10.43 46.90 -17.31
N LEU A 338 9.12 47.17 -17.37
CA LEU A 338 8.56 48.35 -18.02
C LEU A 338 9.00 49.63 -17.32
N GLU A 339 8.92 49.67 -15.99
CA GLU A 339 9.40 50.78 -15.16
C GLU A 339 10.90 51.04 -15.37
N ASN A 340 11.72 49.98 -15.35
CA ASN A 340 13.15 50.09 -15.60
C ASN A 340 13.48 50.58 -17.02
N THR A 341 12.77 50.05 -18.03
CA THR A 341 12.95 50.45 -19.43
C THR A 341 12.57 51.92 -19.62
N ARG A 342 11.51 52.38 -18.93
CA ARG A 342 11.08 53.77 -18.92
C ARG A 342 12.13 54.69 -18.29
N ALA A 343 12.70 54.32 -17.14
CA ALA A 343 13.79 55.08 -16.52
C ALA A 343 15.05 55.15 -17.42
N GLY A 344 15.37 54.04 -18.11
CA GLY A 344 16.44 54.00 -19.11
C GLY A 344 16.18 54.92 -20.30
N LEU A 345 14.94 54.95 -20.80
CA LEU A 345 14.52 55.85 -21.88
C LEU A 345 14.67 57.33 -21.48
N GLU A 346 14.22 57.70 -20.28
CA GLU A 346 14.38 59.06 -19.74
C GLU A 346 15.85 59.46 -19.65
N THR A 347 16.71 58.53 -19.25
CA THR A 347 18.16 58.73 -19.17
C THR A 347 18.79 58.91 -20.56
N ALA A 348 18.51 58.02 -21.51
CA ALA A 348 19.03 58.08 -22.88
C ALA A 348 18.58 59.36 -23.60
N ALA A 349 17.33 59.77 -23.39
CA ALA A 349 16.79 61.03 -23.89
C ALA A 349 17.53 62.25 -23.30
N SER A 350 17.84 62.23 -22.00
CA SER A 350 18.60 63.30 -21.35
C SER A 350 20.06 63.41 -21.82
N GLN A 351 20.64 62.29 -22.28
CA GLN A 351 22.03 62.19 -22.75
C GLN A 351 22.18 62.38 -24.27
N GLY A 352 21.08 62.57 -25.01
CA GLY A 352 21.10 62.79 -26.46
C GLY A 352 21.40 61.55 -27.31
N GLN A 353 21.24 60.34 -26.75
CA GLN A 353 21.48 59.07 -27.44
C GLN A 353 20.23 58.61 -28.22
N SER A 354 20.01 59.23 -29.39
CA SER A 354 18.75 59.07 -30.15
C SER A 354 18.42 57.62 -30.58
N ALA A 355 19.43 56.83 -30.97
CA ALA A 355 19.21 55.46 -31.44
C ALA A 355 18.84 54.48 -30.29
N ASP A 356 19.44 54.68 -29.11
CA ASP A 356 19.15 53.89 -27.92
C ASP A 356 17.76 54.25 -27.37
N ALA A 357 17.39 55.53 -27.42
CA ALA A 357 16.06 55.99 -27.02
C ALA A 357 14.95 55.44 -27.93
N GLU A 358 15.14 55.39 -29.25
CA GLU A 358 14.16 54.83 -30.19
C GLU A 358 13.93 53.33 -29.96
N THR A 359 15.01 52.58 -29.73
CA THR A 359 14.94 51.14 -29.42
C THR A 359 14.22 50.87 -28.09
N LEU A 360 14.54 51.65 -27.05
CA LEU A 360 13.90 51.52 -25.74
C LEU A 360 12.42 51.92 -25.79
N LEU A 361 12.06 52.93 -26.58
CA LEU A 361 10.67 53.35 -26.78
C LEU A 361 9.85 52.24 -27.45
N GLN A 362 10.37 51.62 -28.52
CA GLN A 362 9.69 50.53 -29.21
C GLN A 362 9.42 49.35 -28.25
N LYS A 363 10.43 48.94 -27.48
CA LYS A 363 10.28 47.89 -26.47
C LYS A 363 9.27 48.26 -25.38
N ASN A 364 9.21 49.53 -24.97
CA ASN A 364 8.26 50.01 -23.98
C ASN A 364 6.81 49.92 -24.50
N ILE A 365 6.58 50.30 -25.77
CA ILE A 365 5.26 50.22 -26.42
C ILE A 365 4.78 48.77 -26.51
N GLU A 366 5.61 47.87 -27.01
CA GLU A 366 5.27 46.44 -27.16
C GLU A 366 4.94 45.79 -25.81
N MET A 367 5.73 46.09 -24.79
CA MET A 367 5.53 45.54 -23.45
C MET A 367 4.31 46.13 -22.75
N THR A 368 4.04 47.43 -22.95
CA THR A 368 2.82 48.09 -22.44
C THR A 368 1.57 47.46 -23.04
N ALA A 369 1.52 47.27 -24.36
CA ALA A 369 0.37 46.66 -25.04
C ALA A 369 0.11 45.22 -24.57
N THR A 370 1.17 44.45 -24.32
CA THR A 370 1.07 43.09 -23.79
C THR A 370 0.50 43.08 -22.37
N ILE A 371 0.99 43.97 -21.49
CA ILE A 371 0.52 44.10 -20.11
C ILE A 371 -0.94 44.59 -20.06
N GLU A 372 -1.29 45.59 -20.87
CA GLU A 372 -2.66 46.12 -20.94
C GLU A 372 -3.66 45.03 -21.35
N LYS A 373 -3.32 44.21 -22.34
CA LYS A 373 -4.15 43.08 -22.77
C LYS A 373 -4.37 42.08 -21.62
N LEU A 374 -3.31 41.66 -20.94
CA LEU A 374 -3.40 40.70 -19.83
C LEU A 374 -4.15 41.27 -18.62
N ILE A 375 -3.98 42.56 -18.32
CA ILE A 375 -4.73 43.24 -17.26
C ILE A 375 -6.22 43.27 -17.62
N GLU A 376 -6.59 43.63 -18.85
CA GLU A 376 -7.98 43.71 -19.26
C GLU A 376 -8.67 42.34 -19.21
N GLU A 377 -7.96 41.27 -19.58
CA GLU A 377 -8.42 39.88 -19.45
C GLU A 377 -8.69 39.49 -17.98
N LYS A 378 -7.87 39.94 -17.02
CA LYS A 378 -8.03 39.65 -15.58
C LYS A 378 -8.99 40.58 -14.83
N LYS A 379 -9.15 41.85 -15.26
CA LYS A 379 -9.81 42.90 -14.47
C LYS A 379 -11.35 42.87 -14.50
N ASN A 380 -11.92 42.22 -15.52
CA ASN A 380 -13.38 42.12 -15.72
C ASN A 380 -13.92 40.67 -15.63
N GLY A 381 -13.05 39.68 -15.39
CA GLY A 381 -13.41 38.27 -15.33
C GLY A 381 -13.75 37.79 -13.93
N LYS A 382 -14.62 36.78 -13.84
CA LYS A 382 -14.75 35.95 -12.64
C LYS A 382 -13.46 35.14 -12.47
N LYS A 383 -13.12 34.75 -11.23
CA LYS A 383 -12.03 33.82 -10.98
C LYS A 383 -12.38 32.48 -11.63
N THR A 384 -11.54 31.99 -12.53
CA THR A 384 -11.78 30.77 -13.29
C THR A 384 -11.24 29.55 -12.54
N VAL A 385 -12.10 28.57 -12.30
CA VAL A 385 -11.74 27.32 -11.58
C VAL A 385 -12.06 26.14 -12.49
N LEU A 386 -11.04 25.36 -12.82
CA LEU A 386 -11.16 24.17 -13.64
C LEU A 386 -11.00 22.90 -12.81
N PHE A 387 -12.04 22.08 -12.76
CA PHE A 387 -12.00 20.74 -12.19
C PHE A 387 -11.70 19.71 -13.26
N MET A 388 -10.69 18.85 -13.02
CA MET A 388 -10.28 17.77 -13.92
C MET A 388 -10.52 16.39 -13.27
N PRO A 389 -11.77 15.92 -13.13
CA PRO A 389 -12.02 14.60 -12.58
C PRO A 389 -11.57 13.52 -13.56
N CYS A 390 -10.94 12.46 -13.05
CA CYS A 390 -10.45 11.35 -13.88
C CYS A 390 -11.45 10.20 -13.97
N ARG A 391 -12.06 9.84 -12.83
CA ARG A 391 -13.01 8.73 -12.75
C ARG A 391 -14.31 9.14 -12.08
N ALA A 392 -15.43 8.68 -12.62
CA ALA A 392 -16.76 8.96 -12.11
C ALA A 392 -16.90 8.48 -10.65
N LYS A 393 -16.32 7.33 -10.32
CA LYS A 393 -16.30 6.79 -8.94
C LYS A 393 -15.54 7.68 -7.94
N TRP A 394 -14.65 8.56 -8.41
CA TRP A 394 -13.89 9.50 -7.58
C TRP A 394 -14.56 10.86 -7.45
N TRP A 395 -15.60 11.15 -8.23
CA TRP A 395 -16.23 12.47 -8.27
C TRP A 395 -16.72 12.96 -6.90
N GLU A 396 -17.21 12.05 -6.05
CA GLU A 396 -17.67 12.37 -4.71
C GLU A 396 -16.59 12.97 -3.80
N SER A 397 -15.30 12.68 -4.03
CA SER A 397 -14.22 13.29 -3.23
C SER A 397 -14.04 14.77 -3.54
N MET A 398 -14.25 15.17 -4.80
CA MET A 398 -14.10 16.53 -5.32
C MET A 398 -15.39 17.36 -5.22
N ARG A 399 -16.56 16.68 -5.18
CA ARG A 399 -17.89 17.30 -5.13
C ARG A 399 -18.07 18.39 -4.05
N PRO A 400 -17.57 18.25 -2.81
CA PRO A 400 -17.70 19.30 -1.81
C PRO A 400 -17.01 20.61 -2.21
N LEU A 401 -15.83 20.53 -2.83
CA LEU A 401 -15.08 21.69 -3.30
C LEU A 401 -15.73 22.30 -4.56
N TYR A 402 -16.21 21.46 -5.48
CA TYR A 402 -17.00 21.89 -6.65
C TYR A 402 -18.26 22.68 -6.24
N ARG A 403 -19.03 22.19 -5.27
CA ARG A 403 -20.20 22.90 -4.75
C ARG A 403 -19.86 24.29 -4.20
N LYS A 404 -18.70 24.42 -3.54
CA LYS A 404 -18.20 25.70 -3.04
C LYS A 404 -17.89 26.67 -4.19
N ALA A 405 -17.24 26.18 -5.25
CA ALA A 405 -16.91 26.99 -6.44
C ALA A 405 -18.19 27.49 -7.14
N VAL A 406 -19.15 26.60 -7.42
CA VAL A 406 -20.39 26.96 -8.12
C VAL A 406 -21.28 27.89 -7.28
N SER A 407 -21.20 27.79 -5.95
CA SER A 407 -21.96 28.69 -5.05
C SER A 407 -21.38 30.11 -4.94
N ASP A 408 -20.16 30.33 -5.43
CA ASP A 408 -19.50 31.63 -5.37
C ASP A 408 -19.74 32.38 -6.69
N GLU A 409 -20.52 33.46 -6.64
CA GLU A 409 -20.85 34.26 -7.82
C GLU A 409 -19.63 34.92 -8.48
N SER A 410 -18.53 35.08 -7.73
CA SER A 410 -17.26 35.61 -8.23
C SER A 410 -16.40 34.57 -8.95
N VAL A 411 -16.83 33.31 -8.95
CA VAL A 411 -16.13 32.18 -9.59
C VAL A 411 -16.89 31.74 -10.84
N GLU A 412 -16.13 31.46 -11.90
CA GLU A 412 -16.60 30.75 -13.09
C GLU A 412 -16.00 29.35 -13.06
N THR A 413 -16.86 28.33 -13.05
CA THR A 413 -16.44 26.94 -12.85
C THR A 413 -16.53 26.16 -14.16
N TYR A 414 -15.46 25.44 -14.47
CA TYR A 414 -15.36 24.50 -15.59
C TYR A 414 -15.14 23.09 -15.06
N VAL A 415 -15.73 22.08 -15.69
CA VAL A 415 -15.46 20.68 -15.39
C VAL A 415 -15.12 19.93 -16.66
N ILE A 416 -13.96 19.27 -16.67
CA ILE A 416 -13.46 18.51 -17.80
C ILE A 416 -13.06 17.12 -17.32
N PRO A 417 -13.90 16.11 -17.54
CA PRO A 417 -13.47 14.76 -17.25
C PRO A 417 -12.34 14.36 -18.19
N ILE A 418 -11.22 13.94 -17.61
CA ILE A 418 -9.99 13.61 -18.34
C ILE A 418 -9.92 12.11 -18.65
N PRO A 419 -9.36 11.71 -19.80
CA PRO A 419 -9.12 10.30 -20.08
C PRO A 419 -7.96 9.76 -19.23
N PHE A 420 -7.95 8.44 -19.05
CA PHE A 420 -6.83 7.72 -18.43
C PHE A 420 -6.48 6.49 -19.26
N TYR A 421 -5.35 5.87 -18.93
CA TYR A 421 -4.87 4.65 -19.58
C TYR A 421 -4.54 3.61 -18.53
N ASP A 422 -4.78 2.34 -18.82
CA ASP A 422 -4.20 1.26 -18.02
C ASP A 422 -2.68 1.21 -18.23
N CYS A 423 -1.96 0.80 -17.19
CA CYS A 423 -0.53 0.48 -17.29
C CYS A 423 -0.33 -0.97 -16.86
N ASP A 424 0.60 -1.67 -17.51
CA ASP A 424 1.11 -2.93 -16.98
C ASP A 424 2.25 -2.69 -15.97
N HIS A 425 2.65 -3.75 -15.25
CA HIS A 425 3.75 -3.67 -14.28
C HIS A 425 5.13 -3.39 -14.89
N ASN A 426 5.24 -3.38 -16.22
CA ASN A 426 6.46 -3.01 -16.94
C ASN A 426 6.44 -1.52 -17.35
N GLY A 427 5.39 -0.78 -16.98
CA GLY A 427 5.20 0.63 -17.33
C GLY A 427 4.71 0.84 -18.77
N ASN A 428 4.26 -0.22 -19.45
CA ASN A 428 3.69 -0.07 -20.78
C ASN A 428 2.26 0.49 -20.68
N VAL A 429 1.99 1.54 -21.45
CA VAL A 429 0.66 2.15 -21.55
C VAL A 429 -0.24 1.28 -22.43
N GLY A 430 -1.38 0.89 -21.88
CA GLY A 430 -2.39 0.03 -22.49
C GLY A 430 -3.61 0.77 -23.01
N GLU A 431 -4.80 0.24 -22.68
CA GLU A 431 -6.09 0.73 -23.18
C GLU A 431 -6.42 2.14 -22.66
N ARG A 432 -6.95 2.99 -23.54
CA ARG A 432 -7.49 4.32 -23.19
C ARG A 432 -8.92 4.17 -22.70
N HIS A 433 -9.20 4.79 -21.56
CA HIS A 433 -10.52 4.90 -20.97
C HIS A 433 -11.02 6.34 -20.96
N ASP A 434 -12.33 6.49 -21.14
CA ASP A 434 -13.01 7.78 -21.12
C ASP A 434 -14.36 7.61 -20.42
N GLU A 435 -14.45 8.11 -19.18
CA GLU A 435 -15.65 8.00 -18.36
C GLU A 435 -16.58 9.23 -18.49
N ARG A 436 -16.37 10.14 -19.47
CA ARG A 436 -17.13 11.41 -19.62
C ARG A 436 -18.64 11.23 -19.57
N ASP A 437 -19.18 10.23 -20.25
CA ASP A 437 -20.63 9.97 -20.31
C ASP A 437 -21.23 9.65 -18.93
N LEU A 438 -20.42 9.14 -18.00
CA LEU A 438 -20.84 8.85 -16.62
C LEU A 438 -20.95 10.11 -15.75
N PHE A 439 -20.37 11.22 -16.19
CA PHE A 439 -20.46 12.51 -15.51
C PHE A 439 -21.69 13.32 -15.93
N MET A 440 -22.33 13.01 -17.07
CA MET A 440 -23.38 13.79 -17.78
C MET A 440 -24.72 14.02 -17.04
N ALA A 441 -24.77 13.86 -15.73
CA ALA A 441 -25.86 14.36 -14.90
C ALA A 441 -25.71 15.84 -14.48
N ASP A 442 -24.56 16.47 -14.76
CA ASP A 442 -24.26 17.90 -14.50
C ASP A 442 -24.14 18.68 -15.84
N GLU A 443 -24.70 19.88 -15.96
CA GLU A 443 -24.95 20.54 -17.26
C GLU A 443 -23.73 21.33 -17.85
N HIS A 444 -22.50 21.17 -17.35
CA HIS A 444 -21.35 22.03 -17.69
C HIS A 444 -20.06 21.27 -18.09
N PHE A 445 -20.16 20.26 -18.98
CA PHE A 445 -18.99 19.51 -19.45
C PHE A 445 -18.51 19.95 -20.84
N THR A 446 -17.20 20.12 -20.98
CA THR A 446 -16.53 20.32 -22.28
C THR A 446 -15.59 19.15 -22.56
N SER A 447 -15.42 18.77 -23.82
CA SER A 447 -14.46 17.75 -24.24
C SER A 447 -13.02 18.17 -23.91
N PHE A 448 -12.25 17.28 -23.30
CA PHE A 448 -10.82 17.53 -23.01
C PHE A 448 -10.01 17.89 -24.26
N ASP A 449 -10.29 17.23 -25.38
CA ASP A 449 -9.58 17.47 -26.64
C ASP A 449 -9.93 18.82 -27.29
N GLU A 450 -11.00 19.48 -26.83
CA GLU A 450 -11.50 20.75 -27.37
C GLU A 450 -11.22 21.95 -26.44
N PHE A 451 -10.77 21.69 -25.21
CA PHE A 451 -10.55 22.75 -24.24
C PHE A 451 -9.19 23.43 -24.42
N ASP A 452 -9.21 24.73 -24.73
CA ASP A 452 -8.01 25.54 -24.89
C ASP A 452 -7.43 25.95 -23.51
N LEU A 453 -6.73 24.99 -22.88
CA LEU A 453 -6.11 25.21 -21.56
C LEU A 453 -5.13 26.38 -21.56
N ALA A 454 -4.38 26.56 -22.66
CA ALA A 454 -3.38 27.62 -22.79
C ALA A 454 -4.02 29.01 -22.97
N GLY A 455 -5.08 29.10 -23.78
CA GLY A 455 -5.81 30.34 -24.00
C GLY A 455 -6.65 30.78 -22.81
N ILE A 456 -7.27 29.82 -22.10
CA ILE A 456 -8.11 30.13 -20.92
C ILE A 456 -7.24 30.47 -19.71
N HIS A 457 -6.13 29.74 -19.51
CA HIS A 457 -5.23 29.87 -18.36
C HIS A 457 -5.99 29.99 -17.02
N PRO A 458 -6.67 28.92 -16.57
CA PRO A 458 -7.50 28.96 -15.37
C PRO A 458 -6.74 29.54 -14.16
N ASP A 459 -7.40 30.33 -13.32
CA ASP A 459 -6.78 30.82 -12.08
C ASP A 459 -6.47 29.67 -11.12
N VAL A 460 -7.34 28.65 -11.12
CA VAL A 460 -7.19 27.43 -10.32
C VAL A 460 -7.46 26.20 -11.18
N ILE A 461 -6.59 25.19 -11.09
CA ILE A 461 -6.84 23.84 -11.60
C ILE A 461 -6.93 22.89 -10.42
N VAL A 462 -7.98 22.06 -10.36
CA VAL A 462 -8.21 21.05 -9.33
C VAL A 462 -8.06 19.66 -9.94
N ILE A 463 -7.13 18.85 -9.40
CA ILE A 463 -6.80 17.50 -9.87
C ILE A 463 -6.97 16.44 -8.78
N GLN A 464 -7.13 15.19 -9.21
CA GLN A 464 -7.32 14.00 -8.36
C GLN A 464 -6.27 12.90 -8.52
N VAL A 465 -5.57 12.86 -9.66
CA VAL A 465 -4.61 11.79 -9.98
C VAL A 465 -3.23 12.22 -9.47
N PRO A 466 -2.60 11.47 -8.56
CA PRO A 466 -1.37 11.96 -7.93
C PRO A 466 -0.06 11.57 -8.62
N TYR A 467 -0.09 10.59 -9.52
CA TYR A 467 1.10 9.80 -9.83
C TYR A 467 2.09 10.42 -10.83
N ASP A 468 1.67 11.33 -11.72
CA ASP A 468 2.51 11.86 -12.81
C ASP A 468 3.32 10.79 -13.60
N GLY A 469 2.72 9.62 -13.82
CA GLY A 469 3.36 8.50 -14.52
C GLY A 469 4.13 7.52 -13.63
N GLU A 470 4.16 7.73 -12.31
CA GLU A 470 4.84 6.85 -11.34
C GLU A 470 3.98 5.66 -10.86
N SER A 471 2.76 5.52 -11.38
CA SER A 471 1.89 4.36 -11.09
C SER A 471 2.09 3.25 -12.12
N TYR A 472 2.00 2.01 -11.64
CA TYR A 472 2.16 0.79 -12.43
C TYR A 472 0.84 0.18 -12.90
N SER A 473 -0.29 0.84 -12.63
CA SER A 473 -1.63 0.35 -12.98
C SER A 473 -2.43 1.34 -13.80
N MET A 474 -2.11 2.63 -13.75
CA MET A 474 -2.83 3.65 -14.49
C MET A 474 -2.01 4.93 -14.69
N THR A 475 -2.17 5.58 -15.84
CA THR A 475 -1.66 6.94 -16.07
C THR A 475 -2.70 7.85 -16.75
N VAL A 476 -2.41 9.14 -16.80
CA VAL A 476 -3.14 10.15 -17.57
C VAL A 476 -2.22 10.67 -18.69
N PRO A 477 -2.74 11.37 -19.72
CA PRO A 477 -1.88 12.09 -20.66
C PRO A 477 -0.78 12.88 -19.96
N ASP A 478 0.46 12.78 -20.41
CA ASP A 478 1.64 13.46 -19.84
C ASP A 478 1.46 14.98 -19.71
N LYS A 479 0.78 15.62 -20.67
CA LYS A 479 0.38 17.03 -20.62
C LYS A 479 -0.52 17.42 -19.43
N LEU A 480 -1.06 16.42 -18.71
CA LEU A 480 -1.86 16.57 -17.50
C LEU A 480 -1.09 16.26 -16.22
N TYR A 481 0.20 15.90 -16.31
CA TYR A 481 1.03 15.74 -15.13
C TYR A 481 1.11 17.07 -14.38
N SER A 482 1.17 16.99 -13.05
CA SER A 482 1.05 18.17 -12.20
C SER A 482 2.12 19.23 -12.50
N GLU A 483 3.33 18.81 -12.88
CA GLU A 483 4.40 19.73 -13.31
C GLU A 483 4.06 20.47 -14.62
N GLU A 484 3.41 19.80 -15.58
CA GLU A 484 2.96 20.42 -16.83
C GLU A 484 1.79 21.38 -16.57
N LEU A 485 0.85 21.01 -15.70
CA LEU A 485 -0.31 21.83 -15.36
C LEU A 485 0.07 23.15 -14.67
N LEU A 486 1.17 23.18 -13.91
CA LEU A 486 1.67 24.41 -13.26
C LEU A 486 1.98 25.55 -14.25
N LYS A 487 2.17 25.25 -15.54
CA LYS A 487 2.41 26.22 -16.62
C LYS A 487 1.14 26.97 -17.06
N TYR A 488 -0.03 26.46 -16.69
CA TYR A 488 -1.32 26.93 -17.19
C TYR A 488 -2.26 27.47 -16.09
N THR A 489 -1.79 27.53 -14.85
CA THR A 489 -2.59 27.99 -13.71
C THR A 489 -1.79 28.80 -12.73
N ASP A 490 -2.42 29.74 -12.02
CA ASP A 490 -1.80 30.45 -10.89
C ASP A 490 -1.87 29.65 -9.57
N GLU A 491 -2.73 28.63 -9.52
CA GLU A 491 -2.87 27.74 -8.37
C GLU A 491 -3.27 26.33 -8.82
N LEU A 492 -2.44 25.34 -8.52
CA LEU A 492 -2.76 23.93 -8.69
C LEU A 492 -3.20 23.35 -7.35
N VAL A 493 -4.39 22.76 -7.32
CA VAL A 493 -5.00 22.17 -6.13
C VAL A 493 -5.11 20.67 -6.32
N TYR A 494 -4.55 19.91 -5.39
CA TYR A 494 -4.74 18.48 -5.33
C TYR A 494 -5.79 18.12 -4.28
N ILE A 495 -6.74 17.25 -4.65
CA ILE A 495 -7.69 16.63 -3.74
C ILE A 495 -7.64 15.11 -3.89
N PRO A 496 -7.40 14.33 -2.81
CA PRO A 496 -7.36 12.88 -2.89
C PRO A 496 -8.61 12.29 -3.56
N CYS A 497 -8.42 11.28 -4.41
CA CYS A 497 -9.49 10.58 -5.11
C CYS A 497 -10.30 9.61 -4.22
N PHE A 498 -9.92 9.44 -2.94
CA PHE A 498 -10.60 8.58 -2.00
C PHE A 498 -10.72 9.20 -0.59
N ASP A 499 -11.75 8.78 0.14
CA ASP A 499 -11.88 9.04 1.58
C ASP A 499 -11.36 7.82 2.34
N VAL A 500 -10.54 8.07 3.36
CA VAL A 500 -9.94 7.03 4.21
C VAL A 500 -10.29 7.29 5.67
N ILE A 501 -10.37 6.22 6.46
CA ILE A 501 -10.53 6.35 7.91
C ILE A 501 -9.28 6.96 8.54
N ASP A 502 -9.46 7.63 9.67
CA ASP A 502 -8.34 8.17 10.41
C ASP A 502 -7.45 7.06 10.97
N PRO A 503 -6.11 7.20 10.89
CA PRO A 503 -5.20 6.34 11.62
C PRO A 503 -5.35 6.54 13.13
N VAL A 504 -5.15 5.46 13.88
CA VAL A 504 -5.15 5.45 15.35
C VAL A 504 -3.78 5.86 15.91
N SER A 505 -2.70 5.50 15.21
CA SER A 505 -1.32 5.84 15.55
C SER A 505 -0.44 5.90 14.29
N ASP A 506 0.83 6.24 14.46
CA ASP A 506 1.78 6.33 13.34
C ASP A 506 2.27 4.97 12.85
N THR A 507 2.13 3.95 13.69
CA THR A 507 2.40 2.54 13.39
C THR A 507 1.14 1.81 12.93
N ASP A 508 0.02 2.51 12.80
CA ASP A 508 -1.23 1.96 12.26
C ASP A 508 -1.03 1.58 10.78
N PRO A 509 -1.43 0.38 10.35
CA PRO A 509 -1.45 -0.01 8.94
C PRO A 509 -2.10 1.04 8.01
N VAL A 510 -3.11 1.80 8.46
CA VAL A 510 -3.70 2.91 7.69
C VAL A 510 -2.66 4.00 7.42
N ALA A 511 -1.94 4.44 8.45
CA ALA A 511 -0.91 5.47 8.31
C ALA A 511 0.23 4.99 7.41
N ILE A 512 0.65 3.73 7.57
CA ILE A 512 1.73 3.12 6.78
C ILE A 512 1.33 3.02 5.31
N SER A 513 0.14 2.49 5.02
CA SER A 513 -0.37 2.32 3.67
C SER A 513 -0.47 3.67 2.93
N LEU A 514 -1.03 4.69 3.60
CA LEU A 514 -1.18 6.03 3.04
C LEU A 514 0.14 6.72 2.66
N LYS A 515 1.28 6.33 3.23
CA LYS A 515 2.58 6.91 2.86
C LYS A 515 2.86 6.78 1.36
N THR A 516 2.50 5.65 0.76
CA THR A 516 2.65 5.38 -0.67
C THR A 516 1.89 6.37 -1.54
N PHE A 517 0.80 6.94 -1.01
CA PHE A 517 -0.05 7.91 -1.70
C PHE A 517 0.33 9.36 -1.40
N ILE A 518 0.79 9.64 -0.17
CA ILE A 518 1.20 10.98 0.29
C ILE A 518 2.45 11.47 -0.45
N GLU A 519 3.38 10.56 -0.72
CA GLU A 519 4.67 10.94 -1.29
C GLU A 519 4.59 11.26 -2.79
N GLN A 520 3.45 11.06 -3.45
CA GLN A 520 3.31 11.13 -4.91
C GLN A 520 3.53 12.54 -5.52
N PRO A 521 3.99 12.64 -6.79
CA PRO A 521 4.38 13.91 -7.41
C PRO A 521 3.33 15.02 -7.36
N ALA A 522 2.05 14.75 -7.63
CA ALA A 522 1.04 15.81 -7.60
C ALA A 522 0.80 16.38 -6.21
N VAL A 523 0.98 15.56 -5.16
CA VAL A 523 0.94 16.04 -3.77
C VAL A 523 2.10 17.01 -3.54
N VAL A 524 3.28 16.70 -4.07
CA VAL A 524 4.51 17.50 -3.92
C VAL A 524 4.48 18.78 -4.78
N ASN A 525 3.93 18.72 -6.00
CA ASN A 525 3.93 19.83 -6.96
C ASN A 525 2.75 20.80 -6.77
N ALA A 526 1.59 20.35 -6.28
CA ALA A 526 0.43 21.23 -6.09
C ALA A 526 0.72 22.42 -5.17
N ASP A 527 0.13 23.59 -5.42
CA ASP A 527 0.23 24.73 -4.50
C ASP A 527 -0.56 24.49 -3.21
N LYS A 528 -1.69 23.78 -3.31
CA LYS A 528 -2.54 23.41 -2.18
C LYS A 528 -2.97 21.95 -2.24
N VAL A 529 -2.98 21.30 -1.08
CA VAL A 529 -3.56 19.97 -0.89
C VAL A 529 -4.75 20.11 0.04
N VAL A 530 -5.93 19.70 -0.43
CA VAL A 530 -7.19 19.90 0.31
C VAL A 530 -7.68 18.58 0.89
N LEU A 531 -7.80 18.52 2.22
CA LEU A 531 -8.15 17.33 2.97
C LEU A 531 -9.40 17.55 3.84
N LYS A 532 -10.09 16.46 4.21
CA LYS A 532 -11.32 16.50 5.03
C LYS A 532 -11.07 16.21 6.52
N SER A 533 -9.91 15.68 6.88
CA SER A 533 -9.58 15.25 8.24
C SER A 533 -8.31 15.93 8.74
N GLU A 534 -8.37 16.48 9.95
CA GLU A 534 -7.22 17.06 10.65
C GLU A 534 -6.14 16.00 10.92
N LYS A 535 -6.52 14.78 11.31
CA LYS A 535 -5.55 13.70 11.54
C LYS A 535 -4.83 13.28 10.26
N ILE A 536 -5.55 13.23 9.13
CA ILE A 536 -4.94 12.95 7.83
C ILE A 536 -4.04 14.12 7.41
N ARG A 537 -4.46 15.37 7.63
CA ARG A 537 -3.61 16.55 7.39
C ARG A 537 -2.30 16.47 8.17
N ASP A 538 -2.36 16.15 9.46
CA ASP A 538 -1.17 16.03 10.31
C ASP A 538 -0.25 14.89 9.84
N LEU A 539 -0.83 13.77 9.39
CA LEU A 539 -0.07 12.68 8.77
C LEU A 539 0.66 13.14 7.49
N TYR A 540 -0.01 13.87 6.59
CA TYR A 540 0.62 14.40 5.37
C TYR A 540 1.78 15.33 5.71
N ILE A 541 1.56 16.30 6.60
CA ILE A 541 2.59 17.26 7.02
C ILE A 541 3.79 16.53 7.59
N ARG A 542 3.57 15.57 8.49
CA ARG A 542 4.65 14.81 9.11
C ARG A 542 5.43 14.00 8.08
N VAL A 543 4.76 13.20 7.25
CA VAL A 543 5.42 12.31 6.27
C VAL A 543 6.26 13.13 5.29
N LEU A 544 5.71 14.22 4.76
CA LEU A 544 6.44 15.10 3.83
C LEU A 544 7.59 15.84 4.51
N THR A 545 7.42 16.26 5.78
CA THR A 545 8.50 16.87 6.57
C THR A 545 9.62 15.86 6.87
N GLU A 546 9.29 14.61 7.20
CA GLU A 546 10.27 13.53 7.40
C GLU A 546 11.10 13.27 6.15
N LEU A 547 10.46 13.30 4.97
CA LEU A 547 11.12 13.07 3.68
C LEU A 547 11.95 14.27 3.21
N ALA A 548 11.43 15.50 3.30
CA ALA A 548 12.06 16.70 2.76
C ALA A 548 12.92 17.47 3.78
N GLY A 549 12.81 17.19 5.08
CA GLY A 549 13.55 17.84 6.15
C GLY A 549 12.69 18.76 7.02
N GLU A 550 13.04 18.85 8.31
CA GLU A 550 12.29 19.62 9.32
C GLU A 550 12.18 21.12 8.98
N GLU A 551 13.15 21.67 8.25
CA GLU A 551 13.15 23.03 7.73
C GLU A 551 11.97 23.34 6.78
N THR A 552 11.31 22.30 6.25
CA THR A 552 10.19 22.41 5.30
C THR A 552 8.82 22.34 5.99
N ARG A 553 8.75 22.10 7.31
CA ARG A 553 7.48 21.92 8.03
C ARG A 553 6.48 23.06 7.80
N SER A 554 6.92 24.31 7.95
CA SER A 554 6.05 25.48 7.80
C SER A 554 5.47 25.60 6.39
N TYR A 555 6.25 25.20 5.38
CA TYR A 555 5.78 25.14 4.00
C TYR A 555 4.65 24.11 3.85
N TRP A 556 4.81 22.91 4.40
CA TRP A 556 3.77 21.88 4.37
C TRP A 556 2.51 22.28 5.16
N GLU A 557 2.67 22.93 6.31
CA GLU A 557 1.56 23.43 7.13
C GLU A 557 0.70 24.47 6.40
N GLU A 558 1.32 25.33 5.59
CA GLU A 558 0.65 26.33 4.76
C GLU A 558 -0.01 25.71 3.51
N LYS A 559 0.68 24.74 2.89
CA LYS A 559 0.23 24.07 1.67
C LYS A 559 -0.94 23.12 1.91
N ILE A 560 -0.92 22.36 3.00
CA ILE A 560 -1.91 21.31 3.28
C ILE A 560 -3.00 21.91 4.16
N VAL A 561 -4.21 22.01 3.62
CA VAL A 561 -5.33 22.72 4.25
C VAL A 561 -6.56 21.83 4.38
N LEU A 562 -7.41 22.16 5.34
CA LEU A 562 -8.72 21.54 5.47
C LEU A 562 -9.70 22.17 4.47
N LEU A 563 -10.61 21.34 3.94
CA LEU A 563 -11.63 21.71 2.95
C LEU A 563 -12.45 22.94 3.37
N GLU A 564 -12.84 23.01 4.63
CA GLU A 564 -13.59 24.14 5.19
C GLU A 564 -12.78 25.46 5.16
N ASN A 565 -11.46 25.37 5.26
CA ASN A 565 -10.54 26.51 5.35
C ASN A 565 -10.05 26.98 3.97
N TYR A 566 -10.07 26.13 2.95
CA TYR A 566 -9.70 26.50 1.59
C TYR A 566 -10.67 27.51 1.00
N LYS A 567 -10.19 28.54 0.29
CA LYS A 567 -11.04 29.55 -0.37
C LYS A 567 -10.53 29.78 -1.79
N PHE A 568 -11.46 29.97 -2.72
CA PHE A 568 -11.16 30.47 -4.06
C PHE A 568 -10.86 31.96 -3.99
#